data_AF-A0A2M8DKY6-F1
#
_entry.id   AF-A0A2M8DKY6-F1
#
_cell.length_a   1.000
_cell.length_b   1.000
_cell.length_c   1.000
_cell.angle_alpha   90.00
_cell.angle_beta   90.00
_cell.angle_gamma   90.00
#
_symmetry.space_group_name_H-M   'P 1'
#
loop_
_entity.id
_entity.type
_entity.pdbx_description
1 polymer ?
#
loop_
_entity_poly.entity_id
_entity_poly.type
_entity_poly.pdbx_seq_one_letter_code
_entity_poly.pdbx_strand_id
1 'polypeptide(L)'
;MQSILAFFVIIVALATFAHFGQLPEGEEMPQPQETPSQTTTSVPTKTQTFLKSPNPTPKPPTPKSPTPKPAELKPTLLIDTYIISGPKEGEAIGDTNKVIFEFRGAVSPKELENKLTFETKIEGFDENWEKTSSKKREINLPPGPKEYTFLVRAKVNDSVDSTPAKRTFKINTSPYFGKVKISSLRVGSPSYPPLITLSTYLKTEEKIDITGWQIRGKRGSFNIPKGIEKYHPF
;
A
#
# COMPACT_ATOMS: atom_id res chain seq x y z
N MET A 1 20.18 16.94 -32.48
CA MET A 1 20.71 15.74 -31.80
C MET A 1 21.11 16.16 -30.40
N GLN A 2 20.42 15.67 -29.37
CA GLN A 2 20.63 16.08 -27.97
C GLN A 2 21.74 15.20 -27.37
N SER A 3 22.86 15.82 -26.97
CA SER A 3 23.95 15.13 -26.29
C SER A 3 23.52 14.76 -24.87
N ILE A 4 23.51 13.45 -24.57
CA ILE A 4 23.33 12.92 -23.22
C ILE A 4 24.66 13.09 -22.49
N LEU A 5 24.74 14.05 -21.57
CA LEU A 5 25.87 14.21 -20.66
C LEU A 5 25.73 13.14 -19.56
N ALA A 6 26.52 12.07 -19.65
CA ALA A 6 26.61 11.05 -18.61
C ALA A 6 27.67 11.47 -17.59
N PHE A 7 27.25 11.87 -16.38
CA PHE A 7 28.16 12.09 -15.27
C PHE A 7 28.47 10.77 -14.56
N PHE A 8 29.75 10.39 -14.55
CA PHE A 8 30.26 9.26 -13.75
C PHE A 8 30.87 9.80 -12.46
N VAL A 9 30.30 9.42 -11.31
CA VAL A 9 30.86 9.75 -9.99
C VAL A 9 31.72 8.58 -9.52
N ILE A 10 33.05 8.73 -9.59
CA ILE A 10 34.04 7.75 -9.11
C ILE A 10 34.48 8.14 -7.69
N ILE A 11 34.15 7.32 -6.68
CA ILE A 11 34.51 7.53 -5.28
C ILE A 11 35.78 6.73 -4.91
N VAL A 12 36.94 7.39 -4.86
CA VAL A 12 38.18 6.74 -4.40
C VAL A 12 38.27 6.86 -2.88
N ALA A 13 38.07 5.76 -2.16
CA ALA A 13 38.27 5.69 -0.71
C ALA A 13 39.66 5.14 -0.38
N LEU A 14 40.58 6.00 0.05
CA LEU A 14 41.84 5.62 0.66
C LEU A 14 41.59 5.34 2.15
N ALA A 15 41.42 4.07 2.51
CA ALA A 15 41.34 3.64 3.90
C ALA A 15 42.71 3.11 4.35
N THR A 16 43.39 3.87 5.19
CA THR A 16 44.53 3.39 5.97
C THR A 16 44.00 2.51 7.10
N PHE A 17 44.22 1.20 6.99
CA PHE A 17 43.96 0.26 8.08
C PHE A 17 45.05 0.37 9.14
N ALA A 18 44.69 0.92 10.31
CA ALA A 18 45.41 0.72 11.56
C ALA A 18 44.64 -0.29 12.43
N HIS A 19 45.42 -1.01 13.22
CA HIS A 19 45.16 -2.31 13.83
C HIS A 19 44.47 -2.19 15.21
N PHE A 20 43.67 -3.22 15.56
CA PHE A 20 43.37 -3.74 16.91
C PHE A 20 42.59 -2.92 17.96
N GLY A 21 41.61 -3.59 18.61
CA GLY A 21 41.11 -3.21 19.94
C GLY A 21 39.70 -3.70 20.29
N GLN A 22 39.63 -4.84 21.00
CA GLN A 22 38.58 -5.29 21.95
C GLN A 22 37.08 -5.13 21.62
N LEU A 23 36.41 -6.29 21.48
CA LEU A 23 34.98 -6.47 21.74
C LEU A 23 34.72 -6.39 23.24
N PRO A 24 33.85 -5.50 23.74
CA PRO A 24 33.27 -5.65 25.06
C PRO A 24 32.22 -6.76 25.04
N GLU A 25 32.42 -7.67 25.98
CA GLU A 25 31.58 -8.78 26.39
C GLU A 25 30.36 -8.24 27.15
N GLY A 26 29.17 -8.79 26.86
CA GLY A 26 28.02 -8.81 27.77
C GLY A 26 27.25 -7.51 27.97
N GLU A 27 26.15 -7.35 27.23
CA GLU A 27 24.94 -6.72 27.78
C GLU A 27 23.75 -7.67 27.58
N GLU A 28 23.18 -8.07 28.71
CA GLU A 28 22.00 -8.90 28.86
C GLU A 28 20.78 -8.25 28.19
N MET A 29 20.04 -9.03 27.40
CA MET A 29 18.73 -8.62 26.90
C MET A 29 17.69 -8.71 28.01
N PRO A 30 16.89 -7.66 28.27
CA PRO A 30 15.74 -7.77 29.15
C PRO A 30 14.64 -8.63 28.52
N GLN A 31 14.22 -9.61 29.32
CA GLN A 31 13.15 -10.56 29.09
C GLN A 31 11.79 -9.87 28.85
N PRO A 32 10.96 -10.33 27.90
CA PRO A 32 9.64 -9.73 27.66
C PRO A 32 8.69 -9.96 28.84
N GLN A 33 8.14 -8.88 29.40
CA GLN A 33 7.03 -8.94 30.36
C GLN A 33 5.74 -9.36 29.65
N GLU A 34 5.19 -10.49 30.07
CA GLU A 34 3.83 -10.91 29.77
C GLU A 34 2.82 -9.95 30.41
N THR A 35 1.93 -9.37 29.61
CA THR A 35 0.80 -8.58 30.11
C THR A 35 -0.47 -9.44 30.06
N PRO A 36 -1.24 -9.55 31.15
CA PRO A 36 -2.36 -10.47 31.25
C PRO A 36 -3.59 -10.01 30.46
N SER A 37 -4.25 -11.00 29.85
CA SER A 37 -5.62 -10.94 29.33
C SER A 37 -6.64 -10.73 30.44
N GLN A 38 -7.60 -9.82 30.21
CA GLN A 38 -9.03 -9.84 30.59
C GLN A 38 -9.55 -8.40 30.39
N THR A 39 -10.64 -8.13 29.68
CA THR A 39 -11.99 -8.30 30.23
C THR A 39 -13.03 -8.12 29.11
N THR A 40 -13.88 -9.13 28.94
CA THR A 40 -15.16 -9.07 28.24
C THR A 40 -16.13 -8.19 29.01
N THR A 41 -16.55 -7.06 28.43
CA THR A 41 -17.67 -6.25 28.95
C THR A 41 -18.86 -6.38 28.02
N SER A 42 -19.78 -7.26 28.40
CA SER A 42 -21.14 -7.38 27.90
C SER A 42 -22.07 -6.38 28.62
N VAL A 43 -22.82 -5.58 27.88
CA VAL A 43 -23.98 -4.81 28.38
C VAL A 43 -25.02 -4.67 27.24
N PRO A 44 -26.31 -4.42 27.51
CA PRO A 44 -27.29 -5.44 27.86
C PRO A 44 -28.47 -5.49 26.87
N THR A 45 -29.04 -6.68 26.72
CA THR A 45 -30.32 -6.91 26.04
C THR A 45 -31.46 -6.22 26.81
N LYS A 46 -32.07 -5.22 26.18
CA LYS A 46 -33.25 -4.54 26.72
C LYS A 46 -34.50 -5.35 26.40
N THR A 47 -34.93 -6.17 27.35
CA THR A 47 -36.25 -6.79 27.39
C THR A 47 -37.31 -5.70 27.55
N GLN A 48 -38.20 -5.55 26.56
CA GLN A 48 -39.45 -4.81 26.70
C GLN A 48 -40.61 -5.80 26.81
N THR A 49 -41.22 -5.82 27.99
CA THR A 49 -42.48 -6.51 28.30
C THR A 49 -43.47 -5.46 28.77
N PHE A 50 -44.41 -5.04 27.93
CA PHE A 50 -45.66 -4.33 28.26
C PHE A 50 -46.53 -4.45 26.99
N LEU A 51 -47.85 -4.63 26.98
CA LEU A 51 -48.89 -4.84 27.98
C LEU A 51 -50.06 -5.47 27.21
N LYS A 52 -50.72 -6.44 27.84
CA LYS A 52 -51.98 -7.02 27.41
C LYS A 52 -53.09 -5.97 27.58
N SER A 53 -53.81 -5.64 26.52
CA SER A 53 -54.99 -4.75 26.54
C SER A 53 -56.02 -5.21 25.48
N PRO A 54 -57.29 -4.83 25.56
CA PRO A 54 -58.38 -5.78 25.66
C PRO A 54 -59.10 -6.02 24.33
N ASN A 55 -59.77 -7.16 24.30
CA ASN A 55 -60.64 -7.64 23.24
C ASN A 55 -61.75 -6.62 22.89
N PRO A 56 -61.90 -6.20 21.61
CA PRO A 56 -63.10 -5.56 21.13
C PRO A 56 -64.00 -6.52 20.35
N THR A 57 -65.28 -6.44 20.69
CA THR A 57 -66.49 -7.09 20.18
C THR A 57 -66.60 -7.13 18.63
N PRO A 58 -67.31 -8.10 18.03
CA PRO A 58 -67.29 -8.35 16.58
C PRO A 58 -67.99 -7.26 15.77
N LYS A 59 -67.35 -6.79 14.70
CA LYS A 59 -67.94 -5.90 13.68
C LYS A 59 -68.42 -6.73 12.47
N PRO A 60 -69.50 -6.31 11.75
CA PRO A 60 -70.12 -7.08 10.66
C PRO A 60 -69.23 -7.19 9.40
N PRO A 61 -69.46 -8.20 8.53
CA PRO A 61 -68.59 -8.50 7.39
C PRO A 61 -68.66 -7.41 6.32
N THR A 62 -67.49 -6.87 5.98
CA THR A 62 -67.28 -5.92 4.87
C THR A 62 -66.92 -6.70 3.59
N PRO A 63 -67.31 -6.24 2.39
CA PRO A 63 -67.19 -7.01 1.15
C PRO A 63 -65.75 -7.36 0.79
N LYS A 64 -65.55 -8.59 0.28
CA LYS A 64 -64.26 -9.09 -0.21
C LYS A 64 -63.73 -8.19 -1.32
N SER A 65 -62.70 -7.39 -1.00
CA SER A 65 -61.87 -6.70 -1.97
C SER A 65 -61.11 -7.74 -2.81
N PRO A 66 -61.00 -7.58 -4.15
CA PRO A 66 -60.29 -8.52 -4.99
C PRO A 66 -58.80 -8.57 -4.60
N THR A 67 -58.31 -9.79 -4.38
CA THR A 67 -56.92 -10.10 -4.07
C THR A 67 -56.00 -9.48 -5.13
N PRO A 68 -55.08 -8.57 -4.76
CA PRO A 68 -54.12 -8.05 -5.73
C PRO A 68 -53.20 -9.18 -6.19
N LYS A 69 -53.15 -9.36 -7.52
CA LYS A 69 -52.21 -10.26 -8.21
C LYS A 69 -50.78 -9.97 -7.69
N PRO A 70 -49.99 -10.99 -7.30
CA PRO A 70 -48.63 -10.76 -6.82
C PRO A 70 -47.86 -9.94 -7.83
N ALA A 71 -47.42 -8.75 -7.43
CA ALA A 71 -46.51 -7.95 -8.23
C ALA A 71 -45.26 -8.79 -8.44
N GLU A 72 -44.96 -9.11 -9.70
CA GLU A 72 -43.76 -9.81 -10.11
C GLU A 72 -42.55 -9.00 -9.59
N LEU A 73 -41.91 -9.51 -8.54
CA LEU A 73 -40.77 -8.86 -7.91
C LEU A 73 -39.66 -8.80 -8.95
N LYS A 74 -39.35 -7.59 -9.44
CA LYS A 74 -38.15 -7.38 -10.25
C LYS A 74 -36.96 -7.99 -9.49
N PRO A 75 -36.15 -8.85 -10.13
CA PRO A 75 -34.99 -9.45 -9.47
C PRO A 75 -34.10 -8.32 -8.94
N THR A 76 -33.89 -8.31 -7.63
CA THR A 76 -33.02 -7.31 -6.98
C THR A 76 -31.59 -7.72 -7.29
N LEU A 77 -30.93 -6.93 -8.13
CA LEU A 77 -29.53 -7.10 -8.48
C LEU A 77 -28.67 -6.74 -7.26
N LEU A 78 -27.91 -7.70 -6.74
CA LEU A 78 -26.95 -7.48 -5.67
C LEU A 78 -25.54 -7.60 -6.23
N ILE A 79 -24.67 -6.65 -5.89
CA ILE A 79 -23.28 -6.60 -6.36
C ILE A 79 -22.41 -6.28 -5.15
N ASP A 80 -21.44 -7.14 -4.85
CA ASP A 80 -20.45 -6.92 -3.80
C ASP A 80 -19.04 -7.03 -4.36
N THR A 81 -18.11 -6.30 -3.74
CA THR A 81 -16.70 -6.28 -4.13
C THR A 81 -15.81 -6.52 -2.92
N TYR A 82 -14.68 -7.21 -3.14
CA TYR A 82 -13.74 -7.60 -2.10
C TYR A 82 -12.30 -7.43 -2.58
N ILE A 83 -11.43 -6.92 -1.71
CA ILE A 83 -9.98 -6.90 -1.95
C ILE A 83 -9.38 -8.19 -1.37
N ILE A 84 -8.79 -9.01 -2.23
CA ILE A 84 -8.23 -10.32 -1.90
C ILE A 84 -6.78 -10.18 -1.41
N SER A 85 -5.97 -9.38 -2.11
CA SER A 85 -4.55 -9.21 -1.78
C SER A 85 -4.05 -7.79 -2.10
N GLY A 86 -2.88 -7.47 -1.55
CA GLY A 86 -2.23 -6.17 -1.62
C GLY A 86 -1.77 -5.69 -0.24
N PRO A 87 -1.31 -4.43 -0.13
CA PRO A 87 -0.99 -3.82 1.17
C PRO A 87 -2.13 -4.02 2.16
N LYS A 88 -1.84 -4.22 3.44
CA LYS A 88 -2.83 -4.32 4.52
C LYS A 88 -3.31 -2.93 4.93
N GLU A 89 -4.44 -2.90 5.64
CA GLU A 89 -4.96 -1.65 6.21
C GLU A 89 -3.91 -1.02 7.14
N GLY A 90 -3.53 0.22 6.83
CA GLY A 90 -2.52 1.00 7.56
C GLY A 90 -1.07 0.57 7.31
N GLU A 91 -0.78 -0.37 6.39
CA GLU A 91 0.59 -0.82 6.12
C GLU A 91 1.45 0.31 5.57
N ALA A 92 2.70 0.40 6.04
CA ALA A 92 3.71 1.34 5.56
C ALA A 92 4.79 0.61 4.76
N ILE A 93 4.86 0.88 3.46
CA ILE A 93 5.77 0.24 2.50
C ILE A 93 6.99 1.13 2.31
N GLY A 94 8.18 0.65 2.70
CA GLY A 94 9.41 1.45 2.69
C GLY A 94 10.47 1.01 1.66
N ASP A 95 10.33 -0.18 1.10
CA ASP A 95 11.30 -0.82 0.21
C ASP A 95 10.93 -0.70 -1.27
N THR A 96 9.68 -0.40 -1.58
CA THR A 96 9.18 -0.21 -2.94
C THR A 96 8.06 0.83 -2.99
N ASN A 97 7.90 1.47 -4.15
CA ASN A 97 6.75 2.32 -4.49
C ASN A 97 5.78 1.62 -5.46
N LYS A 98 6.05 0.35 -5.80
CA LYS A 98 5.19 -0.48 -6.64
C LYS A 98 4.21 -1.26 -5.77
N VAL A 99 2.91 -1.09 -6.04
CA VAL A 99 1.84 -1.79 -5.33
C VAL A 99 1.01 -2.61 -6.28
N ILE A 100 0.53 -3.76 -5.79
CA ILE A 100 -0.29 -4.69 -6.53
C ILE A 100 -1.51 -5.00 -5.67
N PHE A 101 -2.69 -4.86 -6.25
CA PHE A 101 -3.95 -5.25 -5.64
C PHE A 101 -4.61 -6.35 -6.47
N GLU A 102 -5.17 -7.34 -5.80
CA GLU A 102 -6.09 -8.30 -6.42
C GLU A 102 -7.44 -8.21 -5.72
N PHE A 103 -8.50 -8.32 -6.50
CA PHE A 103 -9.87 -8.10 -6.06
C PHE A 103 -10.84 -9.00 -6.80
N ARG A 104 -12.02 -9.18 -6.20
CA ARG A 104 -13.08 -10.02 -6.74
C ARG A 104 -14.43 -9.31 -6.56
N GLY A 105 -15.35 -9.58 -7.47
CA GLY A 105 -16.75 -9.21 -7.34
C GLY A 105 -17.62 -10.45 -7.22
N ALA A 106 -18.77 -10.30 -6.56
CA ALA A 106 -19.87 -11.25 -6.55
C ALA A 106 -21.13 -10.54 -7.04
N VAL A 107 -21.95 -11.21 -7.83
CA VAL A 107 -23.21 -10.66 -8.34
C VAL A 107 -24.32 -11.71 -8.24
N SER A 108 -25.52 -11.26 -7.88
CA SER A 108 -26.75 -12.05 -7.91
C SER A 108 -27.76 -11.40 -8.86
N PRO A 109 -28.31 -12.13 -9.84
CA PRO A 109 -28.16 -13.58 -10.02
C PRO A 109 -26.86 -13.97 -10.77
N LYS A 110 -26.41 -15.23 -10.62
CA LYS A 110 -25.06 -15.69 -11.02
C LYS A 110 -24.80 -15.63 -12.53
N GLU A 111 -25.84 -15.63 -13.36
CA GLU A 111 -25.72 -15.55 -14.82
C GLU A 111 -25.05 -14.24 -15.28
N LEU A 112 -25.01 -13.24 -14.39
CA LEU A 112 -24.37 -11.95 -14.61
C LEU A 112 -22.88 -11.91 -14.24
N GLU A 113 -22.33 -12.97 -13.62
CA GLU A 113 -20.93 -13.00 -13.18
C GLU A 113 -19.94 -12.82 -14.34
N ASN A 114 -20.28 -13.32 -15.54
CA ASN A 114 -19.45 -13.18 -16.73
C ASN A 114 -19.47 -11.76 -17.35
N LYS A 115 -20.44 -10.93 -16.95
CA LYS A 115 -20.57 -9.53 -17.40
C LYS A 115 -19.97 -8.55 -16.39
N LEU A 116 -19.40 -9.06 -15.31
CA LEU A 116 -18.86 -8.26 -14.24
C LEU A 116 -17.56 -7.59 -14.68
N THR A 117 -17.55 -6.27 -14.54
CA THR A 117 -16.38 -5.41 -14.73
C THR A 117 -16.07 -4.72 -13.41
N PHE A 118 -14.94 -4.03 -13.35
CA PHE A 118 -14.51 -3.31 -12.16
C PHE A 118 -14.19 -1.87 -12.49
N GLU A 119 -14.38 -1.02 -11.51
CA GLU A 119 -13.87 0.33 -11.47
C GLU A 119 -12.94 0.44 -10.26
N THR A 120 -11.76 1.00 -10.45
CA THR A 120 -10.76 1.17 -9.40
C THR A 120 -10.34 2.63 -9.28
N LYS A 121 -9.94 3.06 -8.09
CA LYS A 121 -9.43 4.41 -7.85
C LYS A 121 -8.41 4.38 -6.72
N ILE A 122 -7.33 5.15 -6.84
CA ILE A 122 -6.40 5.45 -5.76
C ILE A 122 -6.54 6.93 -5.42
N GLU A 123 -7.11 7.23 -4.27
CA GLU A 123 -7.20 8.61 -3.78
C GLU A 123 -5.80 9.19 -3.55
N GLY A 124 -5.59 10.42 -4.04
CA GLY A 124 -4.28 11.08 -4.01
C GLY A 124 -3.34 10.69 -5.15
N PHE A 125 -3.79 9.87 -6.10
CA PHE A 125 -3.05 9.52 -7.32
C PHE A 125 -3.94 9.60 -8.57
N ASP A 126 -5.09 8.92 -8.57
CA ASP A 126 -6.05 8.93 -9.68
C ASP A 126 -6.99 10.14 -9.58
N GLU A 127 -7.21 10.82 -10.70
CA GLU A 127 -8.23 11.87 -10.79
C GLU A 127 -9.65 11.26 -10.77
N ASN A 128 -9.85 10.18 -11.54
CA ASN A 128 -11.14 9.56 -11.81
C ASN A 128 -11.11 8.04 -11.58
N TRP A 129 -12.29 7.41 -11.59
CA TRP A 129 -12.41 5.95 -11.57
C TRP A 129 -11.89 5.35 -12.89
N GLU A 130 -11.01 4.36 -12.80
CA GLU A 130 -10.48 3.60 -13.94
C GLU A 130 -11.26 2.31 -14.13
N LYS A 131 -11.81 2.11 -15.33
CA LYS A 131 -12.54 0.88 -15.71
C LYS A 131 -11.56 -0.22 -16.10
N THR A 132 -11.84 -1.45 -15.66
CA THR A 132 -11.06 -2.63 -16.01
C THR A 132 -11.91 -3.90 -15.98
N SER A 133 -11.58 -4.87 -16.81
CA SER A 133 -12.10 -6.25 -16.71
C SER A 133 -11.15 -7.17 -15.94
N SER A 134 -9.95 -6.70 -15.62
CA SER A 134 -8.96 -7.43 -14.83
C SER A 134 -9.37 -7.50 -13.37
N LYS A 135 -8.97 -8.59 -12.70
CA LYS A 135 -9.10 -8.79 -11.24
C LYS A 135 -7.86 -8.32 -10.46
N LYS A 136 -6.95 -7.64 -11.15
CA LYS A 136 -5.65 -7.20 -10.64
C LYS A 136 -5.35 -5.80 -11.14
N ARG A 137 -4.79 -4.96 -10.26
CA ARG A 137 -4.23 -3.65 -10.62
C ARG A 137 -2.80 -3.53 -10.08
N GLU A 138 -1.89 -3.06 -10.93
CA GLU A 138 -0.48 -2.86 -10.63
C GLU A 138 -0.13 -1.41 -10.91
N ILE A 139 0.43 -0.70 -9.92
CA ILE A 139 0.68 0.75 -9.99
C ILE A 139 2.06 1.05 -9.41
N ASN A 140 2.79 1.98 -10.05
CA ASN A 140 3.97 2.61 -9.47
C ASN A 140 3.59 4.00 -8.94
N LEU A 141 3.58 4.16 -7.62
CA LEU A 141 3.23 5.42 -6.98
C LEU A 141 4.43 6.37 -6.92
N PRO A 142 4.21 7.68 -6.81
CA PRO A 142 5.29 8.63 -6.59
C PRO A 142 6.14 8.26 -5.36
N PRO A 143 7.48 8.40 -5.44
CA PRO A 143 8.34 8.21 -4.28
C PRO A 143 8.10 9.32 -3.24
N GLY A 144 8.42 9.02 -1.98
CA GLY A 144 8.22 9.92 -0.85
C GLY A 144 7.12 9.45 0.10
N PRO A 145 7.12 9.95 1.35
CA PRO A 145 6.13 9.60 2.34
C PRO A 145 4.75 10.16 1.95
N LYS A 146 3.78 9.28 1.69
CA LYS A 146 2.40 9.66 1.39
C LYS A 146 1.42 8.53 1.71
N GLU A 147 0.23 8.90 2.18
CA GLU A 147 -0.89 7.99 2.40
C GLU A 147 -1.81 7.95 1.17
N TYR A 148 -2.32 6.76 0.88
CA TYR A 148 -3.22 6.49 -0.24
C TYR A 148 -4.37 5.59 0.21
N THR A 149 -5.52 5.75 -0.45
CA THR A 149 -6.67 4.84 -0.29
C THR A 149 -6.98 4.21 -1.63
N PHE A 150 -6.85 2.89 -1.72
CA PHE A 150 -7.32 2.13 -2.88
C PHE A 150 -8.81 1.82 -2.70
N LEU A 151 -9.61 2.10 -3.72
CA LEU A 151 -11.02 1.77 -3.82
C LEU A 151 -11.25 0.90 -5.04
N VAL A 152 -12.13 -0.09 -4.91
CA VAL A 152 -12.58 -0.91 -6.01
C VAL A 152 -14.06 -1.25 -5.86
N ARG A 153 -14.78 -1.17 -6.97
CA ARG A 153 -16.20 -1.54 -7.04
C ARG A 153 -16.47 -2.35 -8.31
N ALA A 154 -17.30 -3.36 -8.20
CA ALA A 154 -17.79 -4.13 -9.32
C ALA A 154 -18.94 -3.38 -10.02
N LYS A 155 -19.08 -3.63 -11.31
CA LYS A 155 -20.09 -3.03 -12.17
C LYS A 155 -20.62 -4.07 -13.14
N VAL A 156 -21.94 -4.10 -13.31
CA VAL A 156 -22.59 -4.89 -14.34
C VAL A 156 -23.72 -4.08 -14.97
N ASN A 157 -23.69 -3.98 -16.30
CA ASN A 157 -24.57 -3.07 -17.05
C ASN A 157 -24.46 -1.63 -16.48
N ASP A 158 -25.59 -1.02 -16.11
CA ASP A 158 -25.66 0.32 -15.50
C ASP A 158 -25.63 0.31 -13.97
N SER A 159 -25.55 -0.87 -13.36
CA SER A 159 -25.54 -1.04 -11.91
C SER A 159 -24.13 -1.18 -11.38
N VAL A 160 -23.86 -0.53 -10.25
CA VAL A 160 -22.55 -0.46 -9.62
C VAL A 160 -22.70 -0.87 -8.17
N ASP A 161 -21.70 -1.53 -7.62
CA ASP A 161 -21.60 -1.76 -6.18
C ASP A 161 -21.58 -0.39 -5.46
N SER A 162 -22.60 -0.18 -4.62
CA SER A 162 -22.80 1.05 -3.83
C SER A 162 -21.84 1.18 -2.65
N THR A 163 -21.16 0.09 -2.28
CA THR A 163 -20.25 -0.01 -1.14
C THR A 163 -18.87 -0.47 -1.60
N PRO A 164 -18.08 0.40 -2.28
CA PRO A 164 -16.76 0.03 -2.77
C PRO A 164 -15.89 -0.54 -1.66
N ALA A 165 -15.21 -1.66 -1.96
CA ALA A 165 -14.17 -2.15 -1.08
C ALA A 165 -13.02 -1.14 -1.06
N LYS A 166 -12.51 -0.84 0.12
CA LYS A 166 -11.44 0.14 0.30
C LYS A 166 -10.32 -0.40 1.17
N ARG A 167 -9.12 0.13 0.96
CA ARG A 167 -7.97 -0.12 1.83
C ARG A 167 -7.02 1.07 1.83
N THR A 168 -6.63 1.52 3.01
CA THR A 168 -5.69 2.63 3.19
C THR A 168 -4.29 2.09 3.50
N PHE A 169 -3.27 2.66 2.88
CA PHE A 169 -1.86 2.27 3.05
C PHE A 169 -0.94 3.46 2.84
N LYS A 170 0.32 3.33 3.23
CA LYS A 170 1.33 4.38 3.15
C LYS A 170 2.51 3.92 2.31
N ILE A 171 2.98 4.80 1.44
CA ILE A 171 4.33 4.73 0.90
C ILE A 171 5.22 5.54 1.83
N ASN A 172 6.33 4.95 2.25
CA ASN A 172 7.36 5.57 3.10
C ASN A 172 8.75 5.39 2.46
N THR A 173 8.80 5.52 1.14
CA THR A 173 10.06 5.54 0.40
C THR A 173 10.71 6.92 0.49
N SER A 174 12.03 6.98 0.33
CA SER A 174 12.75 8.25 0.23
C SER A 174 12.29 9.05 -1.01
N PRO A 175 12.28 10.40 -0.97
CA PRO A 175 12.10 11.24 -2.16
C PRO A 175 13.15 10.98 -3.27
N TYR A 176 14.27 10.35 -2.92
CA TYR A 176 15.34 9.94 -3.84
C TYR A 176 15.22 8.47 -4.28
N PHE A 177 14.16 7.76 -3.90
CA PHE A 177 13.93 6.37 -4.28
C PHE A 177 13.91 6.21 -5.80
N GLY A 178 14.68 5.25 -6.31
CA GLY A 178 14.87 5.02 -7.75
C GLY A 178 15.76 6.05 -8.47
N LYS A 179 16.10 7.18 -7.82
CA LYS A 179 16.96 8.22 -8.44
C LYS A 179 18.44 7.94 -8.27
N VAL A 180 18.85 7.19 -7.24
CA VAL A 180 20.24 6.78 -7.03
C VAL A 180 20.32 5.27 -7.04
N LYS A 181 21.27 4.74 -7.83
CA LYS A 181 21.58 3.31 -7.84
C LYS A 181 23.07 3.09 -7.68
N ILE A 182 23.43 1.98 -7.06
CA ILE A 182 24.80 1.45 -7.10
C ILE A 182 25.00 0.89 -8.51
N SER A 183 25.87 1.52 -9.30
CA SER A 183 26.15 1.11 -10.68
C SER A 183 27.31 0.13 -10.78
N SER A 184 28.29 0.23 -9.89
CA SER A 184 29.36 -0.75 -9.78
C SER A 184 29.94 -0.82 -8.38
N LEU A 185 30.46 -2.00 -8.06
CA LEU A 185 31.20 -2.28 -6.83
C LEU A 185 32.55 -2.87 -7.22
N ARG A 186 33.61 -2.32 -6.66
CA ARG A 186 34.96 -2.86 -6.76
C ARG A 186 35.44 -3.22 -5.37
N VAL A 187 35.71 -4.50 -5.17
CA VAL A 187 36.38 -4.98 -3.97
C VAL A 187 37.83 -4.53 -4.02
N GLY A 188 38.36 -4.02 -2.91
CA GLY A 188 39.75 -3.56 -2.83
C GLY A 188 40.75 -4.71 -3.02
N SER A 189 41.90 -4.39 -3.57
CA SER A 189 43.08 -5.25 -3.67
C SER A 189 44.33 -4.44 -3.30
N PRO A 190 45.51 -5.06 -3.14
CA PRO A 190 46.74 -4.33 -2.82
C PRO A 190 47.06 -3.18 -3.79
N SER A 191 46.62 -3.29 -5.05
CA SER A 191 46.86 -2.28 -6.10
C SER A 191 45.70 -1.31 -6.31
N TYR A 192 44.50 -1.60 -5.79
CA TYR A 192 43.31 -0.78 -6.04
C TYR A 192 42.44 -0.62 -4.79
N PRO A 193 42.09 0.61 -4.40
CA PRO A 193 41.18 0.83 -3.29
C PRO A 193 39.77 0.29 -3.60
N PRO A 194 39.00 -0.09 -2.56
CA PRO A 194 37.59 -0.38 -2.74
C PRO A 194 36.85 0.86 -3.27
N LEU A 195 35.93 0.65 -4.21
CA LEU A 195 35.19 1.72 -4.87
C LEU A 195 33.73 1.32 -5.01
N ILE A 196 32.85 2.19 -4.55
CA ILE A 196 31.40 2.12 -4.80
C ILE A 196 31.06 3.25 -5.74
N THR A 197 30.58 2.91 -6.93
CA THR A 197 30.13 3.91 -7.90
C THR A 197 28.62 4.03 -7.81
N LEU A 198 28.15 5.24 -7.58
CA LEU A 198 26.74 5.58 -7.66
C LEU A 198 26.47 6.21 -9.01
N SER A 199 25.32 5.88 -9.60
CA SER A 199 24.80 6.61 -10.76
C SER A 199 23.44 7.20 -10.40
N THR A 200 23.15 8.35 -10.97
CA THR A 200 21.98 9.14 -10.62
C THR A 200 21.11 9.41 -11.83
N TYR A 201 19.79 9.42 -11.63
CA TYR A 201 18.78 9.83 -12.60
C TYR A 201 18.06 11.06 -12.04
N LEU A 202 18.72 12.21 -12.15
CA LEU A 202 18.22 13.49 -11.66
C LEU A 202 17.71 14.31 -12.84
N LYS A 203 16.70 15.15 -12.60
CA LYS A 203 16.27 16.15 -13.58
C LYS A 203 17.32 17.26 -13.68
N THR A 204 17.28 18.05 -14.76
CA THR A 204 18.11 19.25 -14.90
C THR A 204 17.96 20.13 -13.65
N GLU A 205 19.07 20.59 -13.09
CA GLU A 205 19.16 21.42 -11.86
C GLU A 205 18.87 20.70 -10.52
N GLU A 206 18.41 19.45 -10.53
CA GLU A 206 18.24 18.69 -9.31
C GLU A 206 19.61 18.28 -8.75
N LYS A 207 19.87 18.70 -7.50
CA LYS A 207 21.09 18.36 -6.75
C LYS A 207 20.74 17.39 -5.63
N ILE A 208 21.68 16.51 -5.32
CA ILE A 208 21.54 15.56 -4.22
C ILE A 208 22.76 15.64 -3.31
N ASP A 209 22.50 15.82 -2.01
CA ASP A 209 23.52 15.73 -0.99
C ASP A 209 23.51 14.30 -0.43
N ILE A 210 24.63 13.61 -0.62
CA ILE A 210 24.86 12.25 -0.14
C ILE A 210 25.62 12.22 1.20
N THR A 211 25.92 13.38 1.77
CA THR A 211 26.57 13.49 3.07
C THR A 211 25.70 12.84 4.16
N GLY A 212 26.31 12.04 5.02
CA GLY A 212 25.64 11.29 6.07
C GLY A 212 24.88 10.05 5.61
N TRP A 213 24.80 9.79 4.30
CA TRP A 213 24.13 8.58 3.80
C TRP A 213 24.87 7.32 4.25
N GLN A 214 24.11 6.30 4.62
CA GLN A 214 24.64 4.99 4.96
C GLN A 214 24.47 4.02 3.79
N ILE A 215 25.57 3.45 3.31
CA ILE A 215 25.58 2.33 2.38
C ILE A 215 25.65 1.05 3.21
N ARG A 216 24.66 0.18 3.10
CA ARG A 216 24.59 -1.09 3.85
C ARG A 216 24.64 -2.28 2.91
N GLY A 217 25.44 -3.28 3.26
CA GLY A 217 25.48 -4.58 2.60
C GLY A 217 25.47 -5.70 3.64
N LYS A 218 25.51 -6.95 3.17
CA LYS A 218 25.49 -8.14 4.05
C LYS A 218 26.67 -8.20 5.02
N ARG A 219 27.80 -7.57 4.68
CA ARG A 219 29.07 -7.63 5.43
C ARG A 219 29.39 -6.36 6.21
N GLY A 220 28.41 -5.45 6.34
CA GLY A 220 28.58 -4.22 7.11
C GLY A 220 27.95 -3.00 6.46
N SER A 221 28.28 -1.85 7.01
CA SER A 221 27.78 -0.55 6.55
C SER A 221 28.89 0.49 6.55
N PHE A 222 28.77 1.46 5.67
CA PHE A 222 29.68 2.61 5.58
C PHE A 222 28.84 3.90 5.51
N ASN A 223 29.18 4.87 6.36
CA ASN A 223 28.56 6.20 6.32
C ASN A 223 29.44 7.13 5.48
N ILE A 224 28.84 7.87 4.55
CA ILE A 224 29.54 8.87 3.76
C ILE A 224 29.76 10.11 4.65
N PRO A 225 30.99 10.40 5.09
CA PRO A 225 31.20 11.49 6.05
C PRO A 225 31.00 12.86 5.40
N LYS A 226 31.35 12.99 4.12
CA LYS A 226 31.20 14.23 3.34
C LYS A 226 31.12 13.93 1.85
N GLY A 227 30.07 14.40 1.19
CA GLY A 227 30.01 14.47 -0.27
C GLY A 227 30.86 15.64 -0.77
N ILE A 228 31.69 15.41 -1.80
CA ILE A 228 32.48 16.45 -2.44
C ILE A 228 32.20 16.47 -3.94
N GLU A 229 32.10 17.67 -4.51
CA GLU A 229 32.07 17.84 -5.95
C GLU A 229 33.49 17.71 -6.48
N LYS A 230 33.73 16.73 -7.34
CA LYS A 230 35.03 16.54 -7.98
C LYS A 230 34.94 17.04 -9.42
N TYR A 231 35.47 18.24 -9.64
CA TYR A 231 35.68 18.74 -10.98
C TYR A 231 36.73 17.87 -11.68
N HIS A 232 36.38 17.30 -12.82
CA HIS A 232 37.34 16.69 -13.73
C HIS A 232 37.60 17.72 -14.83
N PRO A 233 38.63 18.56 -14.70
CA PRO A 233 39.09 19.34 -15.85
C PRO A 233 39.50 18.32 -16.91
N PHE A 234 38.97 18.49 -18.12
CA PHE A 234 39.43 17.74 -19.28
C PHE A 234 40.94 17.92 -19.47
#